data_AF-A0A9J6DGH5-F1
#
_entry.id   AF-A0A9J6DGH5-F1
#
_cell.length_a   1.000
_cell.length_b   1.000
_cell.length_c   1.000
_cell.angle_alpha   90.00
_cell.angle_beta   90.00
_cell.angle_gamma   90.00
#
_symmetry.space_group_name_H-M   'P 1'
#
loop_
_entity.id
_entity.type
_entity.pdbx_description
1 polymer ?
#
loop_
_entity_poly.entity_id
_entity_poly.type
_entity_poly.pdbx_seq_one_letter_code
_entity_poly.pdbx_strand_id
1 'polypeptide(L)'
;MASAGYSSSTSLTEETPPRAASPPAAQPYQALSNQKLSVLAKKVAYNVYAQVRKSDPQLSVRAACRKVSELTGVSERSVFRIKLDVNSGTLKSPKRKRLRLPAMNDRAKTGKTRLELHDSFSLEALRRKVHQYFLRNELPTAAKLAQDVTSDSDMNMPKMSVRTMQRLLNDIGFSFRKRNRNCELLERDDIITWRRRYLRTIRQLRAQKRPIYYLDETWVNAGHTKDKVWEDANITTREEAFRQGLTTGLRAPGGKGGRTLS
;
A
#
# COMPACT_ATOMS: atom_id res chain seq x y z
N MET A 1 4.73 -108.37 20.48
CA MET A 1 5.11 -107.26 21.39
C MET A 1 5.57 -106.09 20.53
N ALA A 2 4.89 -104.94 20.66
CA ALA A 2 5.29 -103.57 20.28
C ALA A 2 5.76 -103.30 18.82
N SER A 3 5.43 -102.20 18.14
CA SER A 3 4.53 -101.07 18.33
C SER A 3 4.39 -100.41 16.95
N ALA A 4 3.23 -99.79 16.70
CA ALA A 4 2.91 -99.10 15.46
C ALA A 4 3.82 -97.90 15.19
N GLY A 5 4.14 -97.68 13.91
CA GLY A 5 4.76 -96.46 13.41
C GLY A 5 4.22 -96.14 12.02
N TYR A 6 3.17 -95.32 11.97
CA TYR A 6 2.68 -94.70 10.74
C TYR A 6 3.68 -93.60 10.32
N SER A 7 4.30 -93.74 9.15
CA SER A 7 5.04 -92.65 8.51
C SER A 7 4.16 -92.00 7.45
N SER A 8 3.49 -90.92 7.81
CA SER A 8 2.83 -90.02 6.86
C SER A 8 3.89 -89.19 6.14
N SER A 9 4.04 -89.42 4.84
CA SER A 9 4.86 -88.61 3.95
C SER A 9 4.12 -87.31 3.61
N THR A 10 4.42 -86.23 4.34
CA THR A 10 3.98 -84.87 4.01
C THR A 10 4.97 -84.28 3.01
N SER A 11 4.56 -84.14 1.74
CA SER A 11 5.31 -83.40 0.73
C SER A 11 5.33 -81.91 1.08
N LEU A 12 6.48 -81.39 1.53
CA LEU A 12 6.73 -79.95 1.60
C LEU A 12 6.78 -79.38 0.18
N THR A 13 5.74 -78.65 -0.21
CA THR A 13 5.82 -77.69 -1.32
C THR A 13 6.68 -76.51 -0.85
N GLU A 14 7.89 -76.38 -1.40
CA GLU A 14 8.69 -75.16 -1.30
C GLU A 14 7.92 -74.01 -1.97
N GLU A 15 7.27 -73.16 -1.18
CA GLU A 15 6.83 -71.85 -1.65
C GLU A 15 8.06 -70.98 -1.92
N THR A 16 8.31 -70.69 -3.19
CA THR A 16 9.32 -69.71 -3.62
C THR A 16 8.85 -68.32 -3.19
N PRO A 17 9.62 -67.55 -2.39
CA PRO A 17 9.20 -66.22 -1.97
C PRO A 17 9.08 -65.27 -3.17
N PRO A 18 8.11 -64.34 -3.18
CA PRO A 18 7.88 -63.45 -4.31
C PRO A 18 9.09 -62.56 -4.55
N ARG A 19 9.59 -62.58 -5.80
CA ARG A 19 10.66 -61.73 -6.31
C ARG A 19 10.40 -60.27 -5.94
N ALA A 20 11.17 -59.73 -4.99
CA ALA A 20 11.10 -58.34 -4.60
C ALA A 20 11.22 -57.46 -5.85
N ALA A 21 10.22 -56.60 -6.08
CA ALA A 21 10.22 -55.66 -7.18
C ALA A 21 11.49 -54.79 -7.08
N SER A 22 12.27 -54.76 -8.16
CA SER A 22 13.43 -53.88 -8.26
C SER A 22 13.03 -52.45 -7.90
N PRO A 23 13.83 -51.71 -7.12
CA PRO A 23 13.52 -50.33 -6.77
C PRO A 23 13.27 -49.51 -8.06
N PRO A 24 12.23 -48.67 -8.11
CA PRO A 24 12.00 -47.82 -9.28
C PRO A 24 13.25 -46.97 -9.53
N ALA A 25 13.69 -46.93 -10.79
CA ALA A 25 14.85 -46.13 -11.21
C ALA A 25 14.71 -44.71 -10.65
N ALA A 26 15.72 -44.25 -9.90
CA ALA A 26 15.72 -42.94 -9.26
C ALA A 26 15.50 -41.87 -10.34
N GLN A 27 14.32 -41.24 -10.33
CA GLN A 27 14.08 -40.12 -11.23
C GLN A 27 14.97 -38.95 -10.81
N PRO A 28 15.64 -38.27 -11.76
CA PRO A 28 16.46 -37.11 -11.43
C PRO A 28 15.58 -36.04 -10.77
N TYR A 29 16.07 -35.47 -9.66
CA TYR A 29 15.39 -34.36 -8.97
C TYR A 29 15.06 -33.24 -9.97
N GLN A 30 13.78 -32.88 -10.08
CA GLN A 30 13.32 -31.82 -10.99
C GLN A 30 14.05 -30.51 -10.66
N ALA A 31 14.60 -29.85 -11.68
CA ALA A 31 15.34 -28.60 -11.51
C ALA A 31 14.47 -27.56 -10.80
N LEU A 32 14.93 -27.05 -9.67
CA LEU A 32 14.27 -26.01 -8.87
C LEU A 32 14.19 -24.70 -9.70
N SER A 33 13.18 -24.58 -10.57
CA SER A 33 13.21 -23.65 -11.70
C SER A 33 13.09 -22.17 -11.32
N ASN A 34 12.97 -21.82 -10.04
CA ASN A 34 12.78 -20.43 -9.60
C ASN A 34 13.37 -20.08 -8.23
N GLN A 35 14.22 -20.94 -7.63
CA GLN A 35 14.84 -20.64 -6.34
C GLN A 35 16.20 -19.94 -6.49
N LYS A 36 16.49 -18.98 -5.60
CA LYS A 36 17.77 -18.26 -5.59
C LYS A 36 18.87 -19.16 -5.01
N LEU A 37 19.87 -19.51 -5.82
CA LEU A 37 21.03 -20.27 -5.38
C LEU A 37 21.86 -19.50 -4.34
N SER A 38 22.13 -20.15 -3.21
CA SER A 38 23.06 -19.65 -2.18
C SER A 38 24.49 -19.58 -2.72
N VAL A 39 25.36 -18.78 -2.08
CA VAL A 39 26.77 -18.68 -2.48
C VAL A 39 27.46 -20.04 -2.40
N LEU A 40 27.15 -20.84 -1.37
CA LEU A 40 27.69 -22.18 -1.21
C LEU A 40 27.27 -23.10 -2.37
N ALA A 41 25.99 -23.09 -2.73
CA ALA A 41 25.49 -23.89 -3.86
C ALA A 41 26.16 -23.48 -5.19
N LYS A 42 26.42 -22.18 -5.39
CA LYS A 42 27.17 -21.70 -6.57
C LYS A 42 28.62 -22.18 -6.58
N LYS A 43 29.29 -22.19 -5.42
CA LYS A 43 30.67 -22.71 -5.28
C LYS A 43 30.72 -24.21 -5.60
N VAL A 44 29.78 -24.98 -5.06
CA VAL A 44 29.68 -26.42 -5.33
C VAL A 44 29.48 -26.68 -6.82
N ALA A 45 28.53 -25.98 -7.46
CA ALA A 45 28.30 -26.12 -8.90
C ALA A 45 29.53 -25.76 -9.75
N TYR A 46 30.29 -24.72 -9.36
CA TYR A 46 31.53 -24.37 -10.05
C TYR A 46 32.64 -25.40 -9.85
N ASN A 47 32.81 -25.93 -8.63
CA ASN A 47 33.81 -26.96 -8.35
C ASN A 47 33.54 -28.23 -9.17
N VAL A 48 32.27 -28.64 -9.30
CA VAL A 48 31.87 -29.76 -10.17
C VAL A 48 32.19 -29.44 -11.63
N TYR A 49 31.91 -28.23 -12.11
CA TYR A 49 32.28 -27.80 -13.47
C TYR A 49 33.80 -27.86 -13.72
N ALA A 50 34.60 -27.41 -12.75
CA ALA A 50 36.05 -27.46 -12.84
C ALA A 50 36.58 -28.90 -12.91
N GLN A 51 35.97 -29.83 -12.16
CA GLN A 51 36.33 -31.25 -12.23
C GLN A 51 35.93 -31.88 -13.57
N VAL A 52 34.72 -31.62 -14.07
CA VAL A 52 34.28 -32.12 -15.38
C VAL A 52 35.22 -31.66 -16.51
N ARG A 53 35.71 -30.41 -16.45
CA ARG A 53 36.67 -29.88 -17.44
C ARG A 53 38.09 -30.42 -17.27
N LYS A 54 38.48 -30.85 -16.06
CA LYS A 54 39.77 -31.52 -15.81
C LYS A 54 39.75 -32.96 -16.32
N SER A 55 38.65 -33.68 -16.11
CA SER A 55 38.49 -35.06 -16.58
C SER A 55 38.35 -35.14 -18.09
N ASP A 56 37.61 -34.22 -18.72
CA ASP A 56 37.36 -34.21 -20.16
C ASP A 56 37.76 -32.85 -20.81
N PRO A 57 39.06 -32.62 -21.13
CA PRO A 57 39.52 -31.33 -21.65
C PRO A 57 38.94 -30.94 -23.02
N GLN A 58 38.65 -31.95 -23.86
CA GLN A 58 38.10 -31.79 -25.22
C GLN A 58 36.60 -31.47 -25.24
N LEU A 59 35.92 -31.51 -24.09
CA LEU A 59 34.47 -31.33 -24.03
C LEU A 59 34.07 -29.87 -24.29
N SER A 60 33.07 -29.66 -25.15
CA SER A 60 32.54 -28.31 -25.39
C SER A 60 31.97 -27.69 -24.11
N VAL A 61 32.04 -26.35 -23.99
CA VAL A 61 31.52 -25.61 -22.82
C VAL A 61 30.05 -25.93 -22.57
N ARG A 62 29.27 -26.08 -23.63
CA ARG A 62 27.83 -26.40 -23.55
C ARG A 62 27.61 -27.82 -23.02
N ALA A 63 28.38 -28.80 -23.50
CA ALA A 63 28.31 -30.17 -23.01
C ALA A 63 28.75 -30.28 -21.54
N ALA A 64 29.77 -29.51 -21.14
CA ALA A 64 30.21 -29.45 -19.74
C ALA A 64 29.12 -28.87 -18.83
N CYS A 65 28.45 -27.79 -19.25
CA CYS A 65 27.32 -27.22 -18.50
C CYS A 65 26.14 -28.18 -18.39
N ARG A 66 25.87 -29.00 -19.41
CA ARG A 66 24.83 -30.04 -19.38
C ARG A 66 25.14 -31.13 -18.36
N LYS A 67 26.35 -31.69 -18.42
CA LYS A 67 26.82 -32.71 -17.45
C LYS A 67 26.78 -32.18 -16.01
N VAL A 68 27.17 -30.92 -15.80
CA VAL A 68 27.08 -30.28 -14.48
C VAL A 68 25.63 -30.04 -14.06
N SER A 69 24.75 -29.68 -15.00
CA SER A 69 23.31 -29.51 -14.72
C SER A 69 22.68 -30.82 -14.26
N GLU A 70 23.03 -31.94 -14.89
CA GLU A 70 22.58 -33.28 -14.51
C GLU A 70 23.11 -33.68 -13.12
N LEU A 71 24.39 -33.42 -12.84
CA LEU A 71 25.02 -33.79 -11.57
C LEU A 71 24.59 -32.93 -10.37
N THR A 72 24.27 -31.65 -10.61
CA THR A 72 24.02 -30.67 -9.53
C THR A 72 22.56 -30.24 -9.41
N GLY A 73 21.70 -30.62 -10.36
CA GLY A 73 20.31 -30.18 -10.44
C GLY A 73 20.14 -28.68 -10.73
N VAL A 74 21.22 -27.98 -11.08
CA VAL A 74 21.22 -26.54 -11.40
C VAL A 74 21.08 -26.37 -12.91
N SER A 75 20.07 -25.63 -13.37
CA SER A 75 19.84 -25.40 -14.81
C SER A 75 21.11 -25.00 -15.57
N GLU A 76 21.28 -25.49 -16.80
CA GLU A 76 22.43 -25.18 -17.68
C GLU A 76 22.74 -23.67 -17.74
N ARG A 77 21.70 -22.82 -17.84
CA ARG A 77 21.81 -21.35 -17.86
C ARG A 77 22.45 -20.78 -16.59
N SER A 78 22.10 -21.33 -15.43
CA SER A 78 22.65 -20.90 -14.14
C SER A 78 24.11 -21.33 -13.99
N VAL A 79 24.46 -22.55 -14.41
CA VAL A 79 25.86 -23.02 -14.44
C VAL A 79 26.71 -22.11 -15.33
N PHE A 80 26.22 -21.77 -16.52
CA PHE A 80 26.91 -20.86 -17.44
C PHE A 80 27.12 -19.47 -16.83
N ARG A 81 26.10 -18.92 -16.16
CA ARG A 81 26.21 -17.63 -15.44
C ARG A 81 27.18 -17.70 -14.27
N ILE A 82 27.18 -18.78 -13.50
CA ILE A 82 28.14 -19.01 -12.41
C ILE A 82 29.57 -19.00 -12.94
N LYS A 83 29.83 -19.69 -14.06
CA LYS A 83 31.14 -19.69 -14.72
C LYS A 83 31.57 -18.29 -15.15
N LEU A 84 30.65 -17.50 -15.72
CA LEU A 84 30.94 -16.11 -16.08
C LEU A 84 31.24 -15.24 -14.85
N ASP A 85 30.44 -15.39 -13.78
CA ASP A 85 30.60 -14.65 -12.53
C ASP A 85 31.97 -14.96 -11.88
N VAL A 86 32.41 -16.23 -11.86
CA VAL A 86 33.73 -16.62 -11.35
C VAL A 86 34.86 -16.06 -12.20
N ASN A 87 34.77 -16.18 -13.53
CA ASN A 87 35.78 -15.65 -14.43
C ASN A 87 35.90 -14.11 -14.33
N SER A 88 34.81 -13.42 -13.99
CA SER A 88 34.79 -11.98 -13.72
C SER A 88 35.31 -11.59 -12.33
N GLY A 89 35.79 -12.55 -11.54
CA GLY A 89 36.50 -12.32 -10.27
C GLY A 89 35.65 -12.41 -9.01
N THR A 90 34.32 -12.57 -9.05
CA THR A 90 33.50 -12.73 -7.82
C THR A 90 32.16 -13.42 -8.05
N LEU A 91 31.88 -14.46 -7.26
CA LEU A 91 30.55 -15.06 -7.14
C LEU A 91 29.58 -14.09 -6.43
N LYS A 92 28.71 -13.45 -7.20
CA LYS A 92 27.73 -12.51 -6.63
C LYS A 92 26.63 -13.27 -5.89
N SER A 93 26.45 -12.97 -4.61
CA SER A 93 25.25 -13.37 -3.87
C SER A 93 24.00 -12.85 -4.59
N PRO A 94 22.87 -13.58 -4.58
CA PRO A 94 21.62 -13.03 -5.04
C PRO A 94 21.38 -11.70 -4.32
N LYS A 95 21.18 -10.61 -5.07
CA LYS A 95 20.83 -9.33 -4.45
C LYS A 95 19.60 -9.60 -3.58
N ARG A 96 19.75 -9.44 -2.26
CA ARG A 96 18.58 -9.24 -1.39
C ARG A 96 17.81 -8.11 -2.07
N LYS A 97 16.48 -8.28 -2.25
CA LYS A 97 15.68 -7.07 -2.49
C LYS A 97 16.00 -6.23 -1.26
N ARG A 98 16.81 -5.18 -1.43
CA ARG A 98 16.81 -4.11 -0.44
C ARG A 98 15.33 -3.84 -0.26
N LEU A 99 14.80 -4.00 0.96
CA LEU A 99 13.60 -3.27 1.31
C LEU A 99 13.86 -1.87 0.76
N ARG A 100 13.01 -1.39 -0.14
CA ARG A 100 13.15 -0.05 -0.72
C ARG A 100 12.92 0.92 0.44
N LEU A 101 13.93 1.06 1.30
CA LEU A 101 14.08 2.20 2.17
C LEU A 101 14.18 3.38 1.20
N PRO A 102 13.27 4.35 1.30
CA PRO A 102 13.28 5.51 0.44
C PRO A 102 14.68 6.12 0.44
N ALA A 103 15.09 6.60 -0.73
CA ALA A 103 16.37 7.21 -1.07
C ALA A 103 17.20 7.75 0.11
N MET A 104 18.51 7.52 -0.01
CA MET A 104 19.63 8.04 0.76
C MET A 104 19.53 9.56 1.01
N ASN A 105 18.69 9.94 1.96
CA ASN A 105 18.67 11.21 2.68
C ASN A 105 18.88 10.85 4.15
N ASP A 106 19.26 11.79 5.01
CA ASP A 106 19.46 11.54 6.46
C ASP A 106 18.27 10.85 7.15
N ARG A 107 17.08 10.91 6.53
CA ARG A 107 15.87 10.15 6.84
C ARG A 107 16.05 8.61 6.90
N ALA A 108 16.99 8.05 6.14
CA ALA A 108 17.26 6.62 6.11
C ALA A 108 18.16 6.15 7.27
N LYS A 109 18.85 7.06 7.97
CA LYS A 109 19.70 6.72 9.12
C LYS A 109 18.91 6.38 10.38
N THR A 110 17.75 7.01 10.59
CA THR A 110 16.96 6.85 11.81
C THR A 110 15.96 5.70 11.75
N GLY A 111 15.61 5.19 10.56
CA GLY A 111 14.58 4.15 10.40
C GLY A 111 13.14 4.60 10.74
N LYS A 112 12.98 5.86 11.20
CA LYS A 112 11.71 6.40 11.71
C LYS A 112 10.73 6.75 10.58
N THR A 113 9.45 6.51 10.81
CA THR A 113 8.38 6.98 9.93
C THR A 113 8.27 8.51 9.97
N ARG A 114 7.51 9.12 9.03
CA ARG A 114 7.30 10.58 9.02
C ARG A 114 6.61 11.06 10.30
N LEU A 115 5.70 10.24 10.81
CA LEU A 115 4.96 10.50 12.04
C LEU A 115 5.91 10.42 13.24
N GLU A 116 6.78 9.42 13.30
CA GLU A 116 7.79 9.29 14.37
C GLU A 116 8.88 10.38 14.36
N LEU A 117 8.98 11.16 13.28
CA LEU A 117 9.92 12.28 13.21
C LEU A 117 9.38 13.53 13.93
N HIS A 118 8.06 13.65 14.05
CA HIS A 118 7.40 14.79 14.66
C HIS A 118 6.70 14.35 15.94
N ASP A 119 6.79 15.14 17.01
CA ASP A 119 6.09 14.80 18.24
C ASP A 119 4.57 14.86 18.02
N SER A 120 3.84 14.04 18.76
CA SER A 120 2.38 14.01 18.76
C SER A 120 1.77 15.38 19.02
N PHE A 121 2.38 16.17 19.91
CA PHE A 121 1.97 17.56 20.18
C PHE A 121 2.10 18.47 18.95
N SER A 122 3.20 18.34 18.20
CA SER A 122 3.43 19.12 16.98
C SER A 122 2.43 18.75 15.88
N LEU A 123 2.10 17.47 15.75
CA LEU A 123 1.10 16.98 14.80
C LEU A 123 -0.31 17.49 15.16
N GLU A 124 -0.66 17.50 16.44
CA GLU A 124 -1.95 17.99 16.91
C GLU A 124 -2.07 19.52 16.78
N ALA A 125 -0.98 20.24 17.03
CA ALA A 125 -0.92 21.67 16.77
C ALA A 125 -1.09 21.97 15.26
N LEU A 126 -0.54 21.13 14.37
CA LEU A 126 -0.73 21.27 12.91
C LEU A 126 -2.20 21.05 12.54
N ARG A 127 -2.84 20.01 13.10
CA ARG A 127 -4.27 19.76 12.92
C ARG A 127 -5.08 20.99 13.33
N ARG A 128 -4.85 21.52 14.53
CA ARG A 128 -5.51 22.75 15.01
C ARG A 128 -5.31 23.93 14.07
N LYS A 129 -4.09 24.14 13.54
CA LYS A 129 -3.82 25.22 12.57
C LYS A 129 -4.66 25.05 11.29
N VAL A 130 -4.76 23.83 10.75
CA VAL A 130 -5.63 23.56 9.59
C VAL A 130 -7.10 23.87 9.90
N HIS A 131 -7.57 23.52 11.10
CA HIS A 131 -8.94 23.86 11.52
C HIS A 131 -9.16 25.37 11.73
N GLN A 132 -8.14 26.13 12.13
CA GLN A 132 -8.23 27.60 12.16
C GLN A 132 -8.47 28.19 10.76
N TYR A 133 -7.81 27.67 9.73
CA TYR A 133 -8.09 28.04 8.34
C TYR A 133 -9.55 27.77 7.96
N PHE A 134 -10.07 26.61 8.33
CA PHE A 134 -11.48 26.26 8.10
C PHE A 134 -12.44 27.20 8.84
N LEU A 135 -12.13 27.59 10.08
CA LEU A 135 -12.93 28.56 10.85
C LEU A 135 -13.00 29.92 10.16
N ARG A 136 -11.87 30.40 9.63
CA ARG A 136 -11.78 31.66 8.85
C ARG A 136 -12.37 31.53 7.43
N ASN A 137 -12.82 30.34 7.06
CA ASN A 137 -13.32 30.02 5.72
C ASN A 137 -12.30 30.23 4.60
N GLU A 138 -11.02 30.10 4.93
CA GLU A 138 -9.90 30.19 3.99
C GLU A 138 -9.42 28.81 3.57
N LEU A 139 -8.97 28.67 2.32
CA LEU A 139 -8.43 27.39 1.83
C LEU A 139 -7.02 27.16 2.42
N PRO A 140 -6.80 26.09 3.23
CA PRO A 140 -5.47 25.76 3.72
C PRO A 140 -4.66 25.09 2.62
N THR A 141 -3.92 25.89 1.85
CA THR A 141 -2.97 25.36 0.87
C THR A 141 -1.71 24.87 1.58
N ALA A 142 -1.15 23.73 1.15
CA ALA A 142 0.07 23.19 1.76
C ALA A 142 1.26 24.16 1.76
N ALA A 143 1.33 25.07 0.79
CA ALA A 143 2.33 26.14 0.76
C ALA A 143 2.12 27.18 1.87
N LYS A 144 0.88 27.62 2.09
CA LYS A 144 0.52 28.53 3.19
C LYS A 144 0.81 27.89 4.54
N LEU A 145 0.38 26.64 4.73
CA LEU A 145 0.65 25.89 5.96
C LEU A 145 2.14 25.74 6.22
N ALA A 146 2.96 25.41 5.21
CA ALA A 146 4.40 25.28 5.39
C ALA A 146 5.07 26.61 5.76
N GLN A 147 4.58 27.73 5.23
CA GLN A 147 5.05 29.07 5.61
C GLN A 147 4.63 29.41 7.05
N ASP A 148 3.34 29.25 7.38
CA ASP A 148 2.82 29.54 8.71
C ASP A 148 3.48 28.71 9.81
N VAL A 149 3.69 27.40 9.57
CA VAL A 149 4.41 26.53 10.51
C VAL A 149 5.86 26.96 10.71
N THR A 150 6.49 27.56 9.70
CA THR A 150 7.85 28.09 9.82
C THR A 150 7.87 29.43 10.57
N SER A 151 6.81 30.22 10.45
CA SER A 151 6.68 31.54 11.10
C SER A 151 6.21 31.45 12.55
N ASP A 152 5.34 30.50 12.87
CA ASP A 152 4.80 30.28 14.22
C ASP A 152 5.89 29.68 15.12
N SER A 153 6.49 30.51 15.97
CA SER A 153 7.53 30.10 16.91
C SER A 153 7.04 29.09 17.97
N ASP A 154 5.73 29.04 18.21
CA ASP A 154 5.09 28.08 19.13
C ASP A 154 5.03 26.65 18.57
N MET A 155 5.10 26.49 17.24
CA MET A 155 5.16 25.16 16.63
C MET A 155 6.62 24.73 16.54
N ASN A 156 7.05 23.84 17.45
CA ASN A 156 8.37 23.21 17.40
C ASN A 156 8.47 22.22 16.22
N MET A 157 8.37 22.71 14.98
CA MET A 157 8.50 21.95 13.75
C MET A 157 9.59 22.55 12.85
N PRO A 158 10.42 21.71 12.23
CA PRO A 158 11.46 22.17 11.32
C PRO A 158 10.83 22.70 10.03
N LYS A 159 11.51 23.66 9.40
CA LYS A 159 11.17 24.14 8.05
C LYS A 159 11.07 22.96 7.09
N MET A 160 9.93 22.85 6.40
CA MET A 160 9.64 21.72 5.52
C MET A 160 9.20 22.18 4.13
N SER A 161 9.48 21.35 3.12
CA SER A 161 9.02 21.61 1.76
C SER A 161 7.52 21.35 1.62
N VAL A 162 6.88 22.00 0.63
CA VAL A 162 5.45 21.84 0.33
C VAL A 162 5.07 20.37 0.13
N ARG A 163 5.93 19.60 -0.56
CA ARG A 163 5.70 18.16 -0.80
C ARG A 163 5.74 17.34 0.49
N THR A 164 6.61 17.70 1.42
CA THR A 164 6.64 17.05 2.73
C THR A 164 5.41 17.40 3.55
N MET A 165 4.95 18.66 3.49
CA MET A 165 3.72 19.10 4.16
C MET A 165 2.50 18.32 3.65
N GLN A 166 2.34 18.19 2.32
CA GLN A 166 1.25 17.39 1.74
C GLN A 166 1.26 15.93 2.21
N ARG A 167 2.45 15.32 2.30
CA ARG A 167 2.58 13.94 2.78
C ARG A 167 2.27 13.83 4.27
N LEU A 168 2.72 14.80 5.07
CA LEU A 168 2.45 14.85 6.50
C LEU A 168 0.95 14.99 6.78
N LEU A 169 0.26 15.86 6.04
CA LEU A 169 -1.20 15.99 6.11
C LEU A 169 -1.91 14.67 5.81
N ASN A 170 -1.47 13.94 4.79
CA ASN A 170 -2.01 12.61 4.50
C ASN A 170 -1.75 11.61 5.63
N ASP A 171 -0.56 11.63 6.22
CA ASP A 171 -0.21 10.67 7.28
C ASP A 171 -1.02 10.90 8.57
N ILE A 172 -1.34 12.15 8.90
CA ILE A 172 -2.18 12.48 10.07
C ILE A 172 -3.69 12.30 9.79
N GLY A 173 -4.05 11.90 8.56
CA GLY A 173 -5.43 11.55 8.18
C GLY A 173 -6.22 12.66 7.49
N PHE A 174 -5.58 13.73 7.01
CA PHE A 174 -6.24 14.59 6.03
C PHE A 174 -6.21 13.94 4.64
N SER A 175 -7.19 14.27 3.82
CA SER A 175 -7.23 13.84 2.42
C SER A 175 -7.61 14.98 1.51
N PHE A 176 -6.94 15.08 0.35
CA PHE A 176 -7.23 16.12 -0.64
C PHE A 176 -8.27 15.60 -1.63
N ARG A 177 -9.54 15.92 -1.38
CA ARG A 177 -10.68 15.37 -2.13
C ARG A 177 -11.41 16.46 -2.90
N LYS A 178 -12.26 16.03 -3.85
CA LYS A 178 -13.19 16.94 -4.51
C LYS A 178 -14.22 17.38 -3.47
N ARG A 179 -14.37 18.69 -3.28
CA ARG A 179 -15.35 19.28 -2.38
C ARG A 179 -16.73 18.77 -2.79
N ASN A 180 -17.37 18.05 -1.88
CA ASN A 180 -18.73 17.63 -2.11
C ASN A 180 -19.68 18.80 -1.77
N ARG A 181 -20.62 19.11 -2.66
CA ARG A 181 -21.68 20.11 -2.40
C ARG A 181 -22.84 19.51 -1.61
N ASN A 182 -22.63 18.39 -0.92
CA ASN A 182 -23.65 17.76 -0.11
C ASN A 182 -24.03 18.68 1.06
N CYS A 183 -24.96 19.60 0.79
CA CYS A 183 -25.65 20.44 1.75
C CYS A 183 -26.54 19.63 2.70
N GLU A 184 -26.71 18.32 2.46
CA GLU A 184 -27.58 17.43 3.23
C GLU A 184 -27.23 17.35 4.72
N LEU A 185 -25.97 17.61 5.10
CA LEU A 185 -25.53 17.54 6.50
C LEU A 185 -25.41 18.91 7.19
N LEU A 186 -25.81 20.00 6.51
CA LEU A 186 -25.62 21.38 6.97
C LEU A 186 -26.85 22.29 6.74
N GLU A 187 -28.08 21.76 6.65
CA GLU A 187 -29.23 22.67 6.81
C GLU A 187 -29.19 23.24 8.24
N ARG A 188 -28.90 24.54 8.35
CA ARG A 188 -28.99 25.26 9.62
C ARG A 188 -30.46 25.25 10.08
N ASP A 189 -30.68 25.09 11.39
CA ASP A 189 -32.04 24.95 11.96
C ASP A 189 -32.95 26.15 11.65
N ASP A 190 -32.36 27.34 11.49
CA ASP A 190 -33.04 28.56 11.05
C ASP A 190 -33.62 28.41 9.63
N ILE A 191 -32.85 27.88 8.68
CA ILE A 191 -33.28 27.61 7.29
C ILE A 191 -34.40 26.58 7.26
N ILE A 192 -34.31 25.49 8.03
CA ILE A 192 -35.35 24.47 8.14
C ILE A 192 -36.66 25.09 8.64
N THR A 193 -36.56 25.90 9.69
CA THR A 193 -37.70 26.59 10.29
C THR A 193 -38.35 27.56 9.31
N TRP A 194 -37.55 28.35 8.59
CA TRP A 194 -38.05 29.26 7.55
C TRP A 194 -38.75 28.52 6.42
N ARG A 195 -38.19 27.39 5.97
CA ARG A 195 -38.81 26.54 4.93
C ARG A 195 -40.15 25.97 5.37
N ARG A 196 -40.24 25.46 6.61
CA ARG A 196 -41.50 24.97 7.18
C ARG A 196 -42.55 26.06 7.27
N ARG A 197 -42.18 27.26 7.72
CA ARG A 197 -43.08 28.43 7.78
C ARG A 197 -43.57 28.81 6.38
N TYR A 198 -42.66 28.97 5.43
CA TYR A 198 -42.98 29.30 4.04
C TYR A 198 -43.98 28.31 3.41
N LEU A 199 -43.74 27.00 3.57
CA LEU A 199 -44.62 25.97 3.01
C LEU A 199 -46.02 26.00 3.62
N ARG A 200 -46.15 26.28 4.92
CA ARG A 200 -47.46 26.45 5.57
C ARG A 200 -48.19 27.67 5.01
N THR A 201 -47.51 28.80 4.90
CA THR A 201 -48.09 30.05 4.36
C THR A 201 -48.55 29.86 2.91
N ILE A 202 -47.74 29.26 2.05
CA ILE A 202 -48.11 29.02 0.65
C ILE A 202 -49.31 28.06 0.52
N ARG A 203 -49.40 27.03 1.37
CA ARG A 203 -50.58 26.14 1.39
C ARG A 203 -51.85 26.89 1.74
N GLN A 204 -51.81 27.78 2.73
CA GLN A 204 -52.96 28.60 3.11
C GLN A 204 -53.38 29.57 2.00
N LEU A 205 -52.42 30.26 1.38
CA LEU A 205 -52.71 31.20 0.28
C LEU A 205 -53.33 30.50 -0.94
N ARG A 206 -52.88 29.27 -1.25
CA ARG A 206 -53.47 28.43 -2.30
C ARG A 206 -54.88 27.97 -1.95
N ALA A 207 -55.14 27.58 -0.69
CA ALA A 207 -56.47 27.21 -0.24
C ALA A 207 -57.47 28.38 -0.34
N GLN A 208 -57.00 29.61 -0.10
CA GLN A 208 -57.77 30.84 -0.25
C GLN A 208 -57.90 31.31 -1.72
N LYS A 209 -57.40 30.53 -2.69
CA LYS A 209 -57.39 30.86 -4.14
C LYS A 209 -56.81 32.25 -4.46
N ARG A 210 -55.85 32.72 -3.66
CA ARG A 210 -55.19 34.02 -3.93
C ARG A 210 -54.19 33.88 -5.09
N PRO A 211 -54.09 34.88 -5.98
CA PRO A 211 -53.06 34.89 -7.02
C PRO A 211 -51.67 35.01 -6.38
N ILE A 212 -50.73 34.17 -6.84
CA ILE A 212 -49.35 34.13 -6.35
C ILE A 212 -48.44 34.43 -7.52
N TYR A 213 -47.71 35.53 -7.45
CA TYR A 213 -46.71 35.92 -8.43
C TYR A 213 -45.32 35.54 -7.93
N TYR A 214 -44.54 34.90 -8.79
CA TYR A 214 -43.14 34.59 -8.52
C TYR A 214 -42.27 35.52 -9.36
N LEU A 215 -41.43 36.30 -8.68
CA LEU A 215 -40.36 37.04 -9.31
C LEU A 215 -39.10 36.19 -9.15
N ASP A 216 -38.49 35.77 -10.25
CA ASP A 216 -37.18 35.13 -10.20
C ASP A 216 -36.08 36.18 -10.36
N GLU A 217 -35.04 36.04 -9.56
CA GLU A 217 -33.79 36.77 -9.73
C GLU A 217 -32.73 35.70 -10.01
N THR A 218 -32.14 35.73 -11.21
CA THR A 218 -30.99 34.88 -11.55
C THR A 218 -29.70 35.51 -11.03
N TRP A 219 -29.03 34.81 -10.12
CA TRP A 219 -27.78 35.25 -9.50
C TRP A 219 -26.59 35.07 -10.45
N VAL A 220 -25.77 36.10 -10.62
CA VAL A 220 -24.40 35.92 -11.15
C VAL A 220 -23.59 35.19 -10.09
N ASN A 221 -23.01 34.05 -10.46
CA ASN A 221 -22.40 33.09 -9.53
C ASN A 221 -21.23 33.72 -8.73
N ALA A 222 -21.47 34.08 -7.46
CA ALA A 222 -20.41 34.40 -6.49
C ALA A 222 -19.88 33.16 -5.74
N GLY A 223 -20.21 31.95 -6.23
CA GLY A 223 -19.88 30.68 -5.59
C GLY A 223 -18.65 29.95 -6.17
N HIS A 224 -17.91 30.56 -7.10
CA HIS A 224 -16.73 29.91 -7.70
C HIS A 224 -15.63 29.73 -6.65
N THR A 225 -15.54 28.54 -6.08
CA THR A 225 -14.44 28.11 -5.22
C THR A 225 -13.69 26.95 -5.88
N LYS A 226 -12.47 26.65 -5.43
CA LYS A 226 -11.71 25.49 -5.89
C LYS A 226 -12.49 24.20 -5.68
N ASP A 227 -12.45 23.33 -6.69
CA ASP A 227 -13.15 22.04 -6.67
C ASP A 227 -12.53 21.03 -5.72
N LYS A 228 -11.26 21.19 -5.32
CA LYS A 228 -10.55 20.27 -4.43
C LYS A 228 -10.05 20.97 -3.19
N VAL A 229 -10.25 20.32 -2.05
CA VAL A 229 -10.00 20.87 -0.72
C VAL A 229 -9.46 19.77 0.21
N TRP A 230 -8.72 20.17 1.23
CA TRP A 230 -8.32 19.27 2.31
C TRP A 230 -9.50 19.02 3.26
N GLU A 231 -9.78 17.75 3.52
CA GLU A 231 -10.81 17.29 4.44
C GLU A 231 -10.16 16.40 5.50
N ASP A 232 -10.48 16.60 6.77
CA ASP A 232 -10.03 15.72 7.85
C ASP A 232 -10.86 14.43 7.82
N ALA A 233 -10.23 13.30 7.54
CA ALA A 233 -10.94 12.02 7.48
C ALA A 233 -11.19 11.40 8.85
N ASN A 234 -10.56 11.93 9.91
CA ASN A 234 -10.73 11.39 11.26
C ASN A 234 -12.01 11.93 11.92
N ILE A 235 -12.49 13.11 11.48
CA ILE A 235 -13.71 13.71 12.02
C ILE A 235 -14.89 13.23 11.20
N THR A 236 -15.65 12.31 11.78
CA THR A 236 -16.83 11.73 11.10
C THR A 236 -18.11 12.49 11.40
N THR A 237 -18.22 13.06 12.61
CA THR A 237 -19.44 13.72 13.09
C THR A 237 -19.19 15.14 13.57
N ARG A 238 -20.22 15.99 13.46
CA ARG A 238 -20.17 17.38 13.94
C ARG A 238 -20.00 17.46 15.46
N GLU A 239 -20.62 16.55 16.19
CA GLU A 239 -20.56 16.50 17.66
C GLU A 239 -19.15 16.14 18.14
N GLU A 240 -18.50 15.19 17.47
CA GLU A 240 -17.11 14.83 17.74
C GLU A 240 -16.17 16.00 17.47
N ALA A 241 -16.34 16.68 16.32
CA ALA A 241 -15.59 17.90 16.00
C ALA A 241 -15.74 18.94 17.10
N PHE A 242 -16.98 19.20 17.53
CA PHE A 242 -17.30 20.20 18.55
C PHE A 242 -16.66 19.87 19.90
N ARG A 243 -16.74 18.60 20.34
CA ARG A 243 -16.11 18.14 21.60
C ARG A 243 -14.60 18.33 21.60
N GLN A 244 -13.95 18.19 20.44
CA GLN A 244 -12.50 18.38 20.28
C GLN A 244 -12.11 19.84 19.96
N GLY A 245 -13.07 20.76 19.86
CA GLY A 245 -12.82 22.15 19.43
C GLY A 245 -12.41 22.29 17.96
N LEU A 246 -12.70 21.28 17.14
CA LEU A 246 -12.40 21.21 15.72
C LEU A 246 -13.65 21.54 14.88
N THR A 247 -13.45 21.65 13.56
CA THR A 247 -14.51 21.94 12.59
C THR A 247 -14.72 20.78 11.64
N THR A 248 -15.92 20.68 11.07
CA THR A 248 -16.26 19.70 10.02
C THR A 248 -15.70 20.06 8.65
N GLY A 249 -14.63 20.86 8.59
CA GLY A 249 -14.03 21.36 7.35
C GLY A 249 -14.55 22.73 6.89
N LEU A 250 -14.23 23.07 5.64
CA LEU A 250 -14.61 24.33 5.02
C LEU A 250 -16.12 24.44 4.80
N ARG A 251 -16.69 25.59 5.15
CA ARG A 251 -18.08 25.89 4.85
C ARG A 251 -18.25 26.10 3.35
N ALA A 252 -19.41 25.70 2.82
CA ALA A 252 -19.80 26.09 1.47
C ALA A 252 -19.80 27.63 1.39
N PRO A 253 -19.35 28.23 0.26
CA PRO A 253 -19.38 29.67 0.10
C PRO A 253 -20.82 30.17 0.31
N GLY A 254 -21.02 30.93 1.37
CA GLY A 254 -22.29 31.58 1.67
C GLY A 254 -22.31 32.92 0.96
N GLY A 255 -23.11 33.04 -0.09
CA GLY A 255 -23.19 34.29 -0.84
C GLY A 255 -24.05 34.13 -2.07
N LYS A 256 -25.21 34.79 -2.05
CA LYS A 256 -25.90 35.23 -3.26
C LYS A 256 -25.05 36.35 -3.86
N GLY A 257 -24.63 36.23 -5.11
CA GLY A 257 -23.77 37.22 -5.76
C GLY A 257 -24.42 38.61 -5.88
N GLY A 258 -23.66 39.58 -6.40
CA GLY A 258 -24.18 40.93 -6.66
C GLY A 258 -25.42 40.87 -7.55
N ARG A 259 -26.41 41.72 -7.24
CA ARG A 259 -27.67 41.79 -7.98
C ARG A 259 -27.45 42.48 -9.31
N THR A 260 -27.94 41.90 -10.39
CA THR A 260 -28.16 42.58 -11.66
C THR A 260 -29.66 42.53 -11.93
N LEU A 261 -30.30 43.69 -11.95
CA LEU A 261 -31.68 43.81 -12.42
C LEU A 261 -31.62 43.77 -13.95
N SER A 262 -32.36 42.87 -14.59
CA SER A 262 -32.64 42.89 -16.03
C SER A 262 -34.05 43.40 -16.27
#